data_AF-A0A1X2KIY3-F1
#
_entry.id   AF-A0A1X2KIY3-F1
#
_cell.length_a   1.000
_cell.length_b   1.000
_cell.length_c   1.000
_cell.angle_alpha   90.00
_cell.angle_beta   90.00
_cell.angle_gamma   90.00
#
_symmetry.space_group_name_H-M   'P 1'
#
loop_
_entity.id
_entity.type
_entity.pdbx_description
1 polymer ?
#
loop_
_entity_poly.entity_id
_entity_poly.type
_entity_poly.pdbx_seq_one_letter_code
_entity_poly.pdbx_strand_id
1 'polypeptide(L)'
;MVCVAAAAAGGVVAWRIEERAQPCWSVRQFIEFNRDTQASLKAKTRFAPPGSYEPDVVPAAGDYQAWLDGLQQRADQVTAPELSAHAQRAAALAREFMNDANQMNAELDKQDPLKPQLPPSAKAAGQVNREFGNELATLARACPT
;
A
#
# COMPACT_ATOMS: atom_id res chain seq x y z
N MET A 1 10.99 -49.39 27.34
CA MET A 1 10.08 -48.28 27.02
C MET A 1 10.83 -46.99 27.38
N VAL A 2 11.45 -46.34 26.40
CA VAL A 2 12.22 -45.09 26.62
C VAL A 2 11.50 -44.00 25.84
N CYS A 3 10.93 -43.05 26.59
CA CYS A 3 10.28 -41.87 26.08
C CYS A 3 11.32 -40.94 25.44
N VAL A 4 11.13 -40.59 24.17
CA VAL A 4 11.82 -39.46 23.54
C VAL A 4 10.79 -38.37 23.32
N ALA A 5 10.79 -37.38 24.21
CA ALA A 5 10.03 -36.15 24.08
C ALA A 5 11.01 -34.98 23.98
N ALA A 6 11.43 -34.67 22.74
CA ALA A 6 12.12 -33.42 22.41
C ALA A 6 12.08 -33.19 20.88
N ALA A 7 10.92 -32.79 20.33
CA ALA A 7 10.83 -32.39 18.92
C ALA A 7 9.78 -31.32 18.60
N ALA A 8 9.21 -30.64 19.60
CA ALA A 8 8.15 -29.67 19.33
C ALA A 8 8.67 -28.28 18.90
N ALA A 9 9.86 -27.86 19.36
CA ALA A 9 10.38 -26.53 19.06
C ALA A 9 10.97 -26.42 17.64
N GLY A 10 11.56 -27.49 17.10
CA GLY A 10 12.17 -27.48 15.76
C GLY A 10 11.16 -27.48 14.61
N GLY A 11 10.04 -28.20 14.75
CA GLY A 11 9.03 -28.31 13.70
C GLY A 11 8.33 -26.99 13.40
N VAL A 12 7.98 -26.21 14.42
CA VAL A 12 7.31 -24.90 14.23
C VAL A 12 8.24 -23.88 13.57
N VAL A 13 9.54 -23.91 13.91
CA VAL A 13 10.54 -23.01 13.32
C VAL A 13 10.82 -23.40 11.86
N ALA A 14 11.02 -24.69 11.58
CA ALA A 14 11.25 -25.18 10.22
C ALA A 14 10.05 -24.91 9.30
N TRP A 15 8.83 -25.16 9.76
CA TRP A 15 7.61 -24.92 9.00
C TRP A 15 7.40 -23.43 8.67
N ARG A 16 7.67 -22.52 9.60
CA ARG A 16 7.63 -21.07 9.34
C ARG A 16 8.71 -20.60 8.36
N ILE A 17 9.87 -21.27 8.32
CA ILE A 17 10.93 -20.97 7.35
C ILE A 17 10.49 -21.42 5.96
N GLU A 18 9.85 -22.60 5.85
CA GLU A 18 9.32 -23.12 4.60
C GLU A 18 8.18 -22.25 4.04
N GLU A 19 7.23 -21.80 4.87
CA GLU A 19 6.18 -20.86 4.46
C GLU A 19 6.76 -19.54 3.95
N ARG A 20 7.76 -18.97 4.63
CA ARG A 20 8.43 -17.72 4.21
C ARG A 20 9.27 -17.89 2.94
N ALA A 21 9.77 -19.10 2.69
CA ALA A 21 10.50 -19.43 1.47
C ALA A 21 9.57 -19.55 0.25
N GLN A 22 8.25 -19.67 0.45
CA GLN A 22 7.31 -19.68 -0.67
C GLN A 22 7.19 -18.28 -1.28
N PRO A 23 7.26 -18.16 -2.62
CA PRO A 23 7.11 -16.89 -3.33
C PRO A 23 5.91 -16.05 -2.87
N CYS A 24 4.81 -16.70 -2.52
CA CYS A 24 3.58 -16.04 -2.13
C CYS A 24 3.58 -15.42 -0.74
N TRP A 25 4.48 -15.81 0.17
CA TRP A 25 4.55 -15.15 1.47
C TRP A 25 4.94 -13.68 1.33
N SER A 26 6.01 -13.40 0.58
CA SER A 26 6.46 -12.01 0.30
C SER A 26 5.38 -11.16 -0.38
N VAL A 27 4.65 -11.74 -1.33
CA VAL A 27 3.52 -11.09 -2.01
C VAL A 27 2.38 -10.77 -1.04
N ARG A 28 2.00 -11.70 -0.16
CA ARG A 28 0.99 -11.44 0.86
C ARG A 28 1.41 -10.33 1.81
N GLN A 29 2.68 -10.30 2.24
CA GLN A 29 3.21 -9.22 3.07
C GLN A 29 3.17 -7.86 2.37
N PHE A 30 3.44 -7.80 1.07
CA PHE A 30 3.30 -6.58 0.27
C PHE A 30 1.84 -6.09 0.22
N ILE A 31 0.89 -6.97 -0.07
CA ILE A 31 -0.54 -6.64 -0.15
C ILE A 31 -1.11 -6.25 1.21
N GLU A 32 -0.79 -7.01 2.27
CA GLU A 32 -1.22 -6.74 3.64
C GLU A 32 -0.70 -5.39 4.13
N PHE A 33 0.59 -5.11 3.92
CA PHE A 33 1.17 -3.82 4.27
C PHE A 33 0.42 -2.66 3.59
N ASN A 34 0.14 -2.78 2.29
CA ASN A 34 -0.62 -1.75 1.58
C ASN A 34 -2.00 -1.53 2.21
N ARG A 35 -2.76 -2.62 2.41
CA ARG A 35 -4.11 -2.58 2.98
C ARG A 35 -4.10 -1.93 4.37
N ASP A 36 -3.22 -2.39 5.25
CA ASP A 36 -3.19 -1.96 6.65
C ASP A 36 -2.71 -0.51 6.77
N THR A 37 -1.75 -0.10 5.94
CA THR A 37 -1.29 1.29 5.90
C THR A 37 -2.35 2.23 5.35
N GLN A 38 -3.07 1.84 4.28
CA GLN A 38 -4.20 2.64 3.78
C GLN A 38 -5.32 2.76 4.82
N ALA A 39 -5.60 1.69 5.58
CA ALA A 39 -6.56 1.74 6.69
C ALA A 39 -6.08 2.70 7.79
N SER A 40 -4.78 2.68 8.13
CA SER A 40 -4.18 3.61 9.10
C SER A 40 -4.25 5.07 8.63
N LEU A 41 -3.93 5.34 7.37
CA LEU A 41 -4.05 6.69 6.77
C LEU A 41 -5.50 7.17 6.82
N LYS A 42 -6.47 6.32 6.46
CA LYS A 42 -7.89 6.65 6.56
C LYS A 42 -8.31 6.95 8.00
N ALA A 43 -7.82 6.19 8.97
CA ALA A 43 -8.14 6.40 10.39
C ALA A 43 -7.56 7.72 10.94
N LYS A 44 -6.47 8.22 10.35
CA LYS A 44 -5.90 9.55 10.67
C LYS A 44 -6.69 10.71 10.06
N THR A 45 -7.55 10.45 9.07
CA THR A 45 -8.39 11.47 8.44
C THR A 45 -9.64 11.77 9.28
N ARG A 46 -9.81 13.02 9.68
CA ARG A 46 -10.99 13.53 10.38
C ARG A 46 -11.35 14.89 9.80
N PHE A 47 -12.48 14.97 9.12
CA PHE A 47 -13.05 16.24 8.68
C PHE A 47 -13.87 16.86 9.81
N ALA A 48 -13.71 18.17 9.98
CA ALA A 48 -14.44 18.94 10.96
C ALA A 48 -15.94 18.94 10.62
N PRO A 49 -16.85 18.84 11.61
CA PRO A 49 -18.28 18.96 11.35
C PRO A 49 -18.62 20.30 10.68
N PRO A 50 -19.61 20.33 9.77
CA PRO A 50 -20.06 21.57 9.15
C PRO A 50 -20.41 22.64 10.20
N GLY A 51 -19.85 23.84 10.05
CA GLY A 51 -20.07 24.95 10.98
C GLY A 51 -19.22 24.94 12.26
N SER A 52 -18.31 23.98 12.42
CA SER A 52 -17.33 23.99 13.50
C SER A 52 -16.09 24.83 13.17
N TYR A 53 -15.37 25.27 14.21
CA TYR A 53 -14.07 25.97 14.11
C TYR A 53 -12.88 25.02 14.23
N GLU A 54 -13.13 23.72 14.33
CA GLU A 54 -12.06 22.74 14.41
C GLU A 54 -11.38 22.59 13.04
N PRO A 55 -10.05 22.44 12.98
CA PRO A 55 -9.38 22.16 11.73
C PRO A 55 -9.63 20.71 11.30
N ASP A 56 -9.65 20.50 9.99
CA ASP A 56 -9.51 19.17 9.41
C ASP A 56 -8.17 18.57 9.82
N VAL A 57 -8.20 17.26 10.07
CA VAL A 57 -7.01 16.46 10.34
C VAL A 57 -6.85 15.50 9.18
N VAL A 58 -5.70 15.54 8.52
CA VAL A 58 -5.31 14.63 7.44
C VAL A 58 -3.93 14.06 7.74
N PRO A 59 -3.56 12.90 7.18
CA PRO A 59 -2.21 12.37 7.33
C PRO A 59 -1.14 13.39 6.90
N ALA A 60 -0.02 13.40 7.62
CA ALA A 60 1.09 14.29 7.30
C ALA A 60 1.85 13.77 6.06
N ALA A 61 2.61 14.65 5.39
CA ALA A 61 3.46 14.24 4.26
C ALA A 61 4.40 13.06 4.60
N GLY A 62 4.92 13.03 5.84
CA GLY A 62 5.75 11.93 6.33
C GLY A 62 5.01 10.59 6.45
N ASP A 63 3.69 10.59 6.66
CA ASP A 63 2.90 9.36 6.70
C ASP A 63 2.79 8.73 5.30
N TYR A 64 2.61 9.55 4.28
CA TYR A 64 2.61 9.10 2.88
C TYR A 64 3.99 8.64 2.45
N GLN A 65 5.06 9.34 2.83
CA GLN A 65 6.42 8.91 2.54
C GLN A 65 6.72 7.53 3.15
N ALA A 66 6.33 7.30 4.41
CA ALA A 66 6.49 6.02 5.07
C ALA A 66 5.73 4.88 4.36
N TRP A 67 4.55 5.17 3.81
CA TRP A 67 3.80 4.22 2.98
C TRP A 67 4.55 3.89 1.69
N LEU A 68 5.07 4.89 0.97
CA LEU A 68 5.81 4.70 -0.28
C LEU A 68 7.11 3.89 -0.07
N ASP A 69 7.86 4.21 0.98
CA ASP A 69 9.10 3.52 1.33
C ASP A 69 8.81 2.09 1.78
N GLY A 70 7.77 1.90 2.58
CA GLY A 70 7.33 0.56 2.98
C GLY A 70 6.90 -0.29 1.79
N LEU A 71 6.13 0.26 0.83
CA LEU A 71 5.77 -0.45 -0.40
C LEU A 71 7.02 -0.91 -1.16
N GLN A 72 8.00 -0.01 -1.33
CA GLN A 72 9.25 -0.38 -2.01
C GLN A 72 9.98 -1.50 -1.26
N GLN A 73 10.15 -1.35 0.06
CA GLN A 73 10.85 -2.33 0.88
C GLN A 73 10.23 -3.73 0.76
N ARG A 74 8.90 -3.84 0.71
CA ARG A 74 8.22 -5.13 0.53
C ARG A 74 8.31 -5.61 -0.92
N ALA A 75 8.23 -4.72 -1.91
CA ALA A 75 8.40 -5.10 -3.31
C ALA A 75 9.78 -5.70 -3.58
N ASP A 76 10.83 -5.18 -2.92
CA ASP A 76 12.20 -5.71 -3.00
C ASP A 76 12.36 -7.12 -2.40
N GLN A 77 11.42 -7.53 -1.54
CA GLN A 77 11.39 -8.87 -0.95
C GLN A 77 10.67 -9.89 -1.84
N VAL A 78 9.96 -9.45 -2.88
CA VAL A 78 9.33 -10.34 -3.86
C VAL A 78 10.38 -10.69 -4.91
N THR A 79 10.84 -11.94 -4.92
CA THR A 79 11.99 -12.37 -5.75
C THR A 79 11.61 -13.26 -6.93
N ALA A 80 10.42 -13.86 -6.93
CA ALA A 80 9.95 -14.67 -8.06
C ALA A 80 9.72 -13.76 -9.28
N PRO A 81 10.38 -13.99 -10.43
CA PRO A 81 10.46 -13.00 -11.52
C PRO A 81 9.11 -12.43 -11.98
N GLU A 82 8.12 -13.30 -12.20
CA GLU A 82 6.78 -12.88 -12.65
C GLU A 82 6.03 -12.08 -11.58
N LEU A 83 6.26 -12.36 -10.29
CA LEU A 83 5.61 -11.66 -9.18
C LEU A 83 6.35 -10.35 -8.83
N SER A 84 7.68 -10.36 -8.94
CA SER A 84 8.52 -9.20 -8.62
C SER A 84 8.24 -8.04 -9.56
N ALA A 85 8.02 -8.31 -10.85
CA ALA A 85 7.70 -7.29 -11.83
C ALA A 85 6.40 -6.53 -11.45
N HIS A 86 5.36 -7.26 -11.04
CA HIS A 86 4.09 -6.68 -10.62
C HIS A 86 4.21 -5.90 -9.30
N ALA A 87 4.94 -6.43 -8.30
CA ALA A 87 5.15 -5.74 -7.02
C ALA A 87 5.96 -4.44 -7.19
N GLN A 88 7.01 -4.47 -8.00
CA GLN A 88 7.83 -3.28 -8.31
C GLN A 88 7.03 -2.24 -9.08
N ARG A 89 6.22 -2.66 -10.05
CA ARG A 89 5.32 -1.77 -10.79
C ARG A 89 4.28 -1.14 -9.87
N ALA A 90 3.66 -1.89 -8.96
CA ALA A 90 2.75 -1.35 -7.97
C ALA A 90 3.43 -0.31 -7.07
N ALA A 91 4.65 -0.57 -6.58
CA ALA A 91 5.39 0.40 -5.76
C ALA A 91 5.73 1.69 -6.53
N ALA A 92 6.10 1.57 -7.82
CA ALA A 92 6.34 2.72 -8.69
C ALA A 92 5.07 3.55 -8.93
N LEU A 93 3.95 2.89 -9.24
CA LEU A 93 2.65 3.53 -9.45
C LEU A 93 2.16 4.26 -8.20
N ALA A 94 2.43 3.75 -7.00
CA ALA A 94 2.09 4.46 -5.77
C ALA A 94 2.83 5.80 -5.64
N ARG A 95 4.10 5.87 -6.04
CA ARG A 95 4.88 7.13 -6.08
C ARG A 95 4.33 8.09 -7.13
N GLU A 96 4.02 7.59 -8.32
CA GLU A 96 3.42 8.38 -9.39
C GLU A 96 2.05 8.93 -8.98
N PHE A 97 1.22 8.12 -8.31
CA PHE A 97 -0.05 8.57 -7.75
C PHE A 97 0.14 9.75 -6.79
N MET A 98 1.15 9.70 -5.91
CA MET A 98 1.40 10.80 -4.98
C MET A 98 1.88 12.07 -5.70
N ASN A 99 2.65 11.95 -6.78
CA ASN A 99 3.02 13.10 -7.60
C ASN A 99 1.78 13.74 -8.25
N ASP A 100 0.94 12.94 -8.89
CA ASP A 100 -0.28 13.42 -9.54
C ASP A 100 -1.28 13.98 -8.54
N ALA A 101 -1.45 13.34 -7.37
CA ALA A 101 -2.33 13.79 -6.31
C ALA A 101 -1.86 15.13 -5.71
N ASN A 102 -0.55 15.30 -5.51
CA ASN A 102 0.01 16.57 -5.05
C ASN A 102 -0.16 17.68 -6.09
N GLN A 103 0.03 17.36 -7.38
CA GLN A 103 -0.26 18.32 -8.45
C GLN A 103 -1.74 18.69 -8.49
N MET A 104 -2.63 17.71 -8.36
CA MET A 104 -4.08 17.92 -8.32
C MET A 104 -4.47 18.83 -7.17
N ASN A 105 -3.95 18.60 -5.96
CA ASN A 105 -4.20 19.47 -4.81
C ASN A 105 -3.68 20.90 -5.07
N ALA A 106 -2.46 21.04 -5.59
CA ALA A 106 -1.89 22.35 -5.92
C ALA A 106 -2.66 23.10 -7.04
N GLU A 107 -3.31 22.38 -7.96
CA GLU A 107 -4.19 22.94 -8.97
C GLU A 107 -5.54 23.36 -8.36
N LEU A 108 -6.12 22.54 -7.46
CA LEU A 108 -7.36 22.86 -6.73
C LEU A 108 -7.20 24.08 -5.82
N ASP A 109 -6.07 24.21 -5.12
CA ASP A 109 -5.76 25.33 -4.22
C ASP A 109 -5.75 26.69 -4.94
N LYS A 110 -5.56 26.69 -6.26
CA LYS A 110 -5.55 27.90 -7.09
C LYS A 110 -6.93 28.27 -7.65
N GLN A 111 -7.92 27.39 -7.52
CA GLN A 111 -9.26 27.62 -8.08
C GLN A 111 -10.13 28.45 -7.15
N ASP A 112 -11.18 29.04 -7.71
CA ASP A 112 -12.26 29.65 -6.93
C ASP A 112 -12.92 28.56 -6.06
N PRO A 113 -12.85 28.63 -4.72
CA PRO A 113 -13.43 27.62 -3.84
C PRO A 113 -14.94 27.46 -4.00
N LEU A 114 -15.63 28.46 -4.57
CA LEU A 114 -17.07 28.42 -4.83
C LEU A 114 -17.40 27.78 -6.19
N LYS A 115 -16.41 27.55 -7.06
CA LYS A 115 -16.58 27.00 -8.41
C LYS A 115 -15.46 26.02 -8.79
N PRO A 116 -15.22 24.95 -8.01
CA PRO A 116 -14.18 24.00 -8.33
C PRO A 116 -14.49 23.25 -9.65
N GLN A 117 -13.46 23.12 -10.48
CA GLN A 117 -13.41 22.31 -11.68
C GLN A 117 -12.40 21.19 -11.48
N LEU A 118 -12.70 20.00 -11.99
CA LEU A 118 -11.78 18.88 -11.89
C LEU A 118 -10.48 19.21 -12.67
N PRO A 119 -9.30 19.26 -12.02
CA PRO A 119 -8.08 19.58 -12.71
C PRO A 119 -7.67 18.48 -13.71
N PRO A 120 -6.91 18.78 -14.77
CA PRO A 120 -6.40 17.76 -15.70
C PRO A 120 -5.62 16.64 -15.00
N SER A 121 -4.86 16.98 -13.95
CA SER A 121 -4.10 16.03 -13.12
C SER A 121 -4.99 15.01 -12.40
N ALA A 122 -6.27 15.31 -12.15
CA ALA A 122 -7.21 14.35 -11.56
C ALA A 122 -7.42 13.12 -12.43
N LYS A 123 -7.38 13.29 -13.77
CA LYS A 123 -7.48 12.17 -14.70
C LYS A 123 -6.24 11.27 -14.62
N ALA A 124 -5.04 11.86 -14.49
CA ALA A 124 -3.78 11.14 -14.34
C ALA A 124 -3.75 10.36 -13.03
N ALA A 125 -4.03 11.02 -11.89
CA ALA A 125 -4.14 10.37 -10.59
C ALA A 125 -5.14 9.20 -10.60
N GLY A 126 -6.31 9.42 -11.23
CA GLY A 126 -7.33 8.38 -11.37
C GLY A 126 -6.90 7.20 -12.26
N GLN A 127 -6.08 7.43 -13.29
CA GLN A 127 -5.52 6.37 -14.13
C GLN A 127 -4.48 5.55 -13.38
N VAL A 128 -3.49 6.21 -12.77
CA VAL A 128 -2.43 5.55 -12.03
C VAL A 128 -2.99 4.73 -10.86
N ASN A 129 -4.01 5.23 -10.15
CA ASN A 129 -4.68 4.47 -9.09
C ASN A 129 -5.38 3.20 -9.61
N ARG A 130 -5.97 3.23 -10.82
CA ARG A 130 -6.55 2.02 -11.44
C ARG A 130 -5.47 1.00 -11.79
N GLU A 131 -4.37 1.47 -12.38
CA GLU A 131 -3.24 0.61 -12.73
C GLU A 131 -2.62 -0.03 -11.49
N PHE A 132 -2.43 0.74 -10.42
CA PHE A 132 -1.99 0.24 -9.11
C PHE A 132 -2.91 -0.87 -8.58
N GLY A 133 -4.22 -0.65 -8.60
CA GLY A 133 -5.21 -1.66 -8.21
C GLY A 133 -5.15 -2.93 -9.06
N ASN A 134 -4.89 -2.81 -10.36
CA ASN A 134 -4.74 -3.96 -11.26
C ASN A 134 -3.50 -4.80 -10.91
N GLU A 135 -2.37 -4.17 -10.58
CA GLU A 135 -1.16 -4.87 -10.13
C GLU A 135 -1.41 -5.65 -8.84
N LEU A 136 -2.05 -5.02 -7.84
CA LEU A 136 -2.44 -5.70 -6.60
C LEU A 136 -3.39 -6.87 -6.85
N ALA A 137 -4.37 -6.71 -7.74
CA ALA A 137 -5.31 -7.77 -8.07
C ALA A 137 -4.62 -8.95 -8.79
N THR A 138 -3.64 -8.67 -9.66
CA THR A 138 -2.83 -9.71 -10.31
C THR A 138 -2.02 -10.50 -9.30
N LEU A 139 -1.33 -9.81 -8.39
CA LEU A 139 -0.59 -10.43 -7.30
C LEU A 139 -1.49 -11.28 -6.39
N ALA A 140 -2.67 -10.76 -6.02
CA ALA A 140 -3.63 -11.48 -5.18
C ALA A 140 -4.18 -12.74 -5.86
N ARG A 141 -4.44 -12.70 -7.17
CA ARG A 141 -4.86 -13.89 -7.94
C ARG A 141 -3.76 -14.93 -8.04
N ALA A 142 -2.51 -14.51 -8.20
CA ALA A 142 -1.37 -15.41 -8.27
C ALA A 142 -1.04 -16.05 -6.90
N CYS A 143 -1.31 -15.32 -5.82
CA CYS A 143 -1.01 -15.73 -4.45
C CYS A 143 -2.25 -15.59 -3.54
N PRO A 144 -3.26 -16.45 -3.71
CA PRO A 144 -4.46 -16.41 -2.90
C PRO A 144 -4.17 -16.66 -1.42
N THR A 145 -5.02 -16.14 -0.55
CA THR A 145 -5.01 -16.37 0.90
C THR A 145 -5.57 -17.73 1.26
#